data_AF-A0AAJ7BR69-F1
#
_entry.id   AF-A0AAJ7BR69-F1
#
_cell.length_a   1.000
_cell.length_b   1.000
_cell.length_c   1.000
_cell.angle_alpha   90.00
_cell.angle_beta   90.00
_cell.angle_gamma   90.00
#
_symmetry.space_group_name_H-M   'P 1'
#
loop_
_entity.id
_entity.type
_entity.pdbx_description
1 polymer ?
#
loop_
_entity_poly.entity_id
_entity_poly.type
_entity_poly.pdbx_seq_one_letter_code
_entity_poly.pdbx_strand_id
1 'polypeptide(L)'
;MDIGRHSNPMLKAKTKAGIGKECESERQTEVMSTTVKSDLYQSLIPAYYLSKVCGLLPVRFVQQNPGRYWGRLHFRDIIYSICLLVFLMSCAIFGLWRDLRDGWENSTRMKSSTAVVVTCGDVSAVLFLAIVSILGSPFRWSHLQHIINNLVKVDEKLSIVSPKKTRRYAIFLITISLVYLISISSLDLYSWSTRVKISNQKSDKGPMNYIPIYFLYVIVIMIEAQYTLLTYNIGERFGRLNQTLKNVLKTEKITESFKKDFALGSMDSSVLSSGQKLGVIDHNGSLRLPISLWEMVRVSGCGNESGIKSFLKYNYYCVSYLLKFVECRNVADTISQLITVHSSLCDTVLLINTAFGVPVLVVTLTCLLHLIITPYVLIIDANGSNNGLFLATQCLWCVLHIGRMFIIVQPCYEASTKAKTTAVIVSQLLSWNLDSDIRKQLEIFSLQLLHRPIDFSACGLFSLDRSLVTSIVGSVTTYLVILIQFQKADDTKDTNDILKNATQLIRNVSTFRNIDILRKST
;
A
#
# COMPACT_ATOMS: atom_id res chain seq x y z
N MET A 1 -0.65 -41.48 -79.12
CA MET A 1 -0.80 -42.26 -77.88
C MET A 1 -0.11 -41.50 -76.78
N ASP A 2 -0.90 -40.69 -76.07
CA ASP A 2 -0.61 -40.20 -74.73
C ASP A 2 -0.39 -41.38 -73.77
N ILE A 3 0.49 -41.20 -72.77
CA ILE A 3 0.18 -41.50 -71.36
C ILE A 3 0.96 -40.47 -70.52
N GLY A 4 0.21 -39.56 -69.91
CA GLY A 4 0.70 -38.47 -69.07
C GLY A 4 1.18 -38.94 -67.69
N ARG A 5 2.25 -38.31 -67.21
CA ARG A 5 2.74 -38.42 -65.83
C ARG A 5 2.10 -37.29 -65.02
N HIS A 6 0.91 -37.54 -64.46
CA HIS A 6 0.23 -36.64 -63.53
C HIS A 6 1.05 -36.47 -62.24
N SER A 7 1.77 -35.35 -62.12
CA SER A 7 2.26 -34.85 -60.83
C SER A 7 1.07 -34.30 -60.05
N ASN A 8 0.65 -35.01 -58.99
CA ASN A 8 -0.53 -34.69 -58.20
C ASN A 8 -0.31 -33.37 -57.40
N PRO A 9 -0.99 -32.26 -57.74
CA PRO A 9 -0.76 -30.94 -57.11
C PRO A 9 -1.17 -30.88 -55.64
N MET A 10 -2.01 -31.81 -55.17
CA MET A 10 -2.50 -31.84 -53.79
C MET A 10 -1.46 -32.29 -52.77
N LEU A 11 -0.47 -33.11 -53.15
CA LEU A 11 0.55 -33.56 -52.20
C LEU A 11 1.56 -32.45 -51.87
N LYS A 12 2.01 -31.69 -52.88
CA LYS A 12 2.90 -30.53 -52.68
C LYS A 12 2.24 -29.38 -51.92
N ALA A 13 0.91 -29.22 -52.07
CA ALA A 13 0.13 -28.24 -51.32
C ALA A 13 -0.04 -28.64 -49.84
N LYS A 14 -0.25 -29.93 -49.54
CA LYS A 14 -0.36 -30.42 -48.15
C LYS A 14 0.96 -30.32 -47.37
N THR A 15 2.11 -30.57 -47.99
CA THR A 15 3.41 -30.44 -47.29
C THR A 15 3.79 -28.98 -47.05
N LYS A 16 3.50 -28.05 -47.98
CA LYS A 16 3.68 -26.60 -47.75
C LYS A 16 2.70 -26.01 -46.74
N ALA A 17 1.45 -26.48 -46.70
CA ALA A 17 0.47 -26.04 -45.71
C ALA A 17 0.73 -26.59 -44.30
N GLY A 18 1.33 -27.78 -44.18
CA GLY A 18 1.75 -28.36 -42.89
C GLY A 18 2.93 -27.60 -42.27
N ILE A 19 3.98 -27.33 -43.06
CA ILE A 19 5.19 -26.62 -42.60
C ILE A 19 4.89 -25.15 -42.28
N GLY A 20 3.98 -24.49 -43.02
CA GLY A 20 3.54 -23.13 -42.72
C GLY A 20 2.78 -23.03 -41.38
N LYS A 21 1.93 -24.03 -41.07
CA LYS A 21 1.18 -24.09 -39.80
C LYS A 21 2.04 -24.47 -38.61
N GLU A 22 3.06 -25.29 -38.81
CA GLU A 22 4.00 -25.69 -37.76
C GLU A 22 4.97 -24.54 -37.42
N CYS A 23 5.42 -23.77 -38.41
CA CYS A 23 6.24 -22.57 -38.21
C CYS A 23 5.43 -21.36 -37.68
N GLU A 24 4.14 -21.23 -38.03
CA GLU A 24 3.22 -20.28 -37.36
C GLU A 24 2.84 -20.72 -35.95
N SER A 25 2.70 -22.03 -35.70
CA SER A 25 2.49 -22.58 -34.35
C SER A 25 3.73 -22.40 -33.50
N GLU A 26 4.94 -22.65 -34.00
CA GLU A 26 6.19 -22.41 -33.27
C GLU A 26 6.43 -20.92 -33.07
N ARG A 27 6.21 -20.05 -34.07
CA ARG A 27 6.31 -18.60 -33.92
C ARG A 27 5.22 -18.04 -32.98
N GLN A 28 4.00 -18.57 -32.99
CA GLN A 28 2.98 -18.23 -32.00
C GLN A 28 3.32 -18.79 -30.62
N THR A 29 3.93 -19.98 -30.50
CA THR A 29 4.34 -20.56 -29.22
C THR A 29 5.55 -19.81 -28.64
N GLU A 30 6.46 -19.32 -29.48
CA GLU A 30 7.64 -18.55 -29.12
C GLU A 30 7.28 -17.09 -28.78
N VAL A 31 6.36 -16.47 -29.52
CA VAL A 31 5.77 -15.14 -29.20
C VAL A 31 4.82 -15.22 -27.99
N MET A 32 4.17 -16.36 -27.75
CA MET A 32 3.32 -16.60 -26.56
C MET A 32 4.13 -17.11 -25.35
N SER A 33 5.42 -17.43 -25.51
CA SER A 33 6.32 -17.82 -24.40
C SER A 33 7.01 -16.64 -23.72
N THR A 34 6.95 -15.44 -24.30
CA THR A 34 7.57 -14.22 -23.75
C THR A 34 6.58 -13.26 -23.10
N THR A 35 5.32 -13.69 -22.90
CA THR A 35 4.35 -12.92 -22.13
C THR A 35 4.82 -12.84 -20.68
N VAL A 36 5.33 -11.67 -20.29
CA VAL A 36 5.79 -11.36 -18.93
C VAL A 36 4.69 -11.76 -17.96
N LYS A 37 4.89 -12.87 -17.24
CA LYS A 37 3.99 -13.32 -16.17
C LYS A 37 3.96 -12.20 -15.12
N SER A 38 2.90 -11.38 -15.12
CA SER A 38 2.64 -10.45 -14.00
C SER A 38 2.40 -11.30 -12.76
N ASP A 39 3.47 -11.39 -11.98
CA ASP A 39 3.59 -12.27 -10.84
C ASP A 39 3.00 -11.60 -9.56
N LEU A 40 2.13 -10.57 -9.79
CA LEU A 40 1.42 -9.79 -8.78
C LEU A 40 0.62 -10.68 -7.84
N TYR A 41 -0.04 -11.69 -8.37
CA TYR A 41 -0.78 -12.67 -7.58
C TYR A 41 0.11 -13.34 -6.53
N GLN A 42 1.34 -13.74 -6.89
CA GLN A 42 2.27 -14.35 -5.93
C GLN A 42 2.68 -13.41 -4.79
N SER A 43 2.74 -12.10 -5.05
CA SER A 43 3.05 -11.11 -4.02
C SER A 43 1.93 -10.92 -3.00
N LEU A 44 0.68 -11.17 -3.43
CA LEU A 44 -0.52 -11.00 -2.61
C LEU A 44 -0.92 -12.28 -1.87
N ILE A 45 -0.33 -13.45 -2.19
CA ILE A 45 -0.65 -14.74 -1.56
C ILE A 45 -0.61 -14.72 -0.02
N PRO A 46 0.44 -14.17 0.64
CA PRO A 46 0.47 -14.14 2.10
C PRO A 46 -0.69 -13.34 2.70
N ALA A 47 -1.01 -12.19 2.09
CA ALA A 47 -2.14 -11.37 2.47
C ALA A 47 -3.47 -12.07 2.21
N TYR A 48 -3.58 -12.83 1.12
CA TYR A 48 -4.77 -13.59 0.74
C TYR A 48 -5.19 -14.58 1.84
N TYR A 49 -4.30 -15.49 2.24
CA TYR A 49 -4.64 -16.55 3.19
C TYR A 49 -5.03 -15.98 4.56
N LEU A 50 -4.27 -15.00 5.04
CA LEU A 50 -4.53 -14.41 6.35
C LEU A 50 -5.82 -13.55 6.35
N SER A 51 -6.08 -12.83 5.26
CA SER A 51 -7.34 -12.11 5.07
C SER A 51 -8.53 -13.05 5.00
N LYS A 52 -8.35 -14.24 4.42
CA LYS A 52 -9.39 -15.27 4.36
C LYS A 52 -9.73 -15.82 5.74
N VAL A 53 -8.71 -16.12 6.56
CA VAL A 53 -8.90 -16.57 7.95
C VAL A 53 -9.61 -15.49 8.78
N CYS A 54 -9.30 -14.21 8.56
CA CYS A 54 -9.96 -13.10 9.26
C CYS A 54 -11.36 -12.76 8.71
N GLY A 55 -11.87 -13.52 7.74
CA GLY A 55 -13.17 -13.26 7.11
C GLY A 55 -13.21 -12.03 6.20
N LEU A 56 -12.07 -11.41 5.89
CA LEU A 56 -11.96 -10.18 5.11
C LEU A 56 -11.89 -10.40 3.60
N LEU A 57 -11.80 -11.65 3.13
CA LEU A 57 -11.71 -11.94 1.70
C LEU A 57 -12.40 -13.29 1.35
N PRO A 58 -13.73 -13.29 1.11
CA PRO A 58 -14.52 -14.50 0.85
C PRO A 58 -14.42 -14.96 -0.62
N VAL A 59 -13.18 -15.11 -1.10
CA VAL A 59 -12.86 -15.33 -2.51
C VAL A 59 -12.01 -16.57 -2.67
N ARG A 60 -12.25 -17.34 -3.74
CA ARG A 60 -11.34 -18.40 -4.17
C ARG A 60 -10.79 -18.08 -5.54
N PHE A 61 -9.48 -18.21 -5.66
CA PHE A 61 -8.78 -18.04 -6.93
C PHE A 61 -8.80 -19.36 -7.69
N VAL A 62 -9.27 -19.30 -8.93
CA VAL A 62 -9.19 -20.40 -9.90
C VAL A 62 -8.16 -20.00 -10.96
N GLN A 63 -7.22 -20.89 -11.24
CA GLN A 63 -6.24 -20.67 -12.29
C GLN A 63 -6.91 -20.85 -13.66
N GLN A 64 -6.91 -19.82 -14.51
CA GLN A 64 -7.41 -19.94 -15.87
C GLN A 64 -6.29 -20.29 -16.85
N ASN A 65 -5.16 -19.58 -16.75
CA ASN A 65 -3.96 -19.76 -17.59
C ASN A 65 -2.69 -19.75 -16.70
N PRO A 66 -1.53 -20.28 -17.14
CA PRO A 66 -0.29 -20.20 -16.38
C PRO A 66 0.10 -18.73 -16.10
N GLY A 67 -0.14 -18.26 -14.87
CA GLY A 67 0.16 -16.90 -14.41
C GLY A 67 -1.05 -15.95 -14.28
N ARG A 68 -2.26 -16.35 -14.70
CA ARG A 68 -3.48 -15.52 -14.58
C ARG A 68 -4.52 -16.23 -13.73
N TYR A 69 -4.83 -15.65 -12.57
CA TYR A 69 -5.85 -16.16 -11.65
C TYR A 69 -7.14 -15.34 -11.78
N TRP A 70 -8.28 -15.99 -11.67
CA TRP A 70 -9.59 -15.35 -11.59
C TRP A 70 -10.21 -15.65 -10.22
N GLY A 71 -10.49 -14.62 -9.44
CA GLY A 71 -11.15 -14.77 -8.14
C GLY A 71 -12.67 -14.69 -8.26
N ARG A 72 -13.38 -15.65 -7.68
CA ARG A 72 -14.85 -15.62 -7.57
C ARG A 72 -15.26 -15.58 -6.11
N LEU A 73 -16.30 -14.80 -5.79
CA LEU A 73 -16.95 -14.84 -4.48
C LEU A 73 -17.56 -16.23 -4.25
N HIS A 74 -17.35 -16.77 -3.06
CA HIS A 74 -17.95 -18.05 -2.66
C HIS A 74 -18.90 -17.84 -1.48
N PHE A 75 -20.15 -18.26 -1.66
CA PHE A 75 -21.21 -18.11 -0.66
C PHE A 75 -20.84 -18.72 0.70
N ARG A 76 -20.17 -19.89 0.71
CA ARG A 76 -19.70 -20.53 1.95
C ARG A 76 -18.68 -19.67 2.71
N ASP A 77 -17.78 -18.99 2.00
CA ASP A 77 -16.76 -18.15 2.62
C ASP A 77 -17.40 -16.84 3.14
N ILE A 78 -18.47 -16.34 2.51
CA ILE A 78 -19.28 -15.21 3.02
C ILE A 78 -20.01 -15.59 4.32
N ILE A 79 -20.68 -16.76 4.34
CA ILE A 79 -21.34 -17.26 5.56
C ILE A 79 -20.32 -17.39 6.69
N TYR A 80 -19.16 -17.99 6.42
CA TYR A 80 -18.09 -18.10 7.41
C TYR A 80 -17.70 -16.73 7.99
N SER A 81 -17.48 -15.73 7.13
CA SER A 81 -17.14 -14.38 7.56
C SER A 81 -18.21 -13.75 8.47
N ILE A 82 -19.49 -13.92 8.13
CA ILE A 82 -20.61 -13.41 8.93
C ILE A 82 -20.70 -14.15 10.27
N CYS A 83 -20.59 -15.48 10.26
CA CYS A 83 -20.60 -16.29 11.48
C CYS A 83 -19.43 -15.92 12.41
N LEU A 84 -18.23 -15.73 11.85
CA LEU A 84 -17.05 -15.29 12.60
C LEU A 84 -17.29 -13.92 13.25
N LEU A 85 -17.85 -12.96 12.49
CA LEU A 85 -18.19 -11.64 13.02
C LEU A 85 -19.20 -11.74 14.16
N VAL A 86 -20.33 -12.43 13.96
CA VAL A 86 -21.37 -12.59 14.99
C VAL A 86 -20.80 -13.26 16.23
N PHE A 87 -20.00 -14.32 16.08
CA PHE A 87 -19.35 -15.00 17.20
C PHE A 87 -18.45 -14.06 18.00
N LEU A 88 -17.52 -13.34 17.34
CA LEU A 88 -16.60 -12.42 18.02
C LEU A 88 -17.34 -11.26 18.68
N MET A 89 -18.38 -10.73 18.03
CA MET A 89 -19.26 -9.68 18.58
C MET A 89 -19.96 -10.17 19.84
N SER A 90 -20.61 -11.34 19.79
CA SER A 90 -21.30 -11.93 20.93
C SER A 90 -20.35 -12.20 22.08
N CYS A 91 -19.15 -12.73 21.81
CA CYS A 91 -18.14 -12.95 22.84
C CYS A 91 -17.65 -11.63 23.46
N ALA A 92 -17.41 -10.58 22.67
CA ALA A 92 -16.97 -9.28 23.17
C ALA A 92 -18.04 -8.60 24.05
N ILE A 93 -19.29 -8.59 23.59
CA ILE A 93 -20.42 -8.04 24.35
C ILE A 93 -20.65 -8.85 25.63
N PHE A 94 -20.62 -10.18 25.55
CA PHE A 94 -20.76 -11.05 26.72
C PHE A 94 -19.62 -10.86 27.72
N GLY A 95 -18.37 -10.70 27.25
CA GLY A 95 -17.22 -10.42 28.09
C GLY A 95 -17.34 -9.10 28.83
N LEU A 96 -17.76 -8.03 28.14
CA LEU A 96 -17.98 -6.72 28.73
C LEU A 96 -19.14 -6.73 29.74
N TRP A 97 -20.27 -7.36 29.38
CA TRP A 97 -21.40 -7.55 30.28
C TRP A 97 -21.00 -8.36 31.53
N ARG A 98 -20.25 -9.46 31.35
CA ARG A 98 -19.77 -10.29 32.46
C ARG A 98 -18.91 -9.49 33.43
N ASP A 99 -18.07 -8.59 32.93
CA ASP A 99 -17.24 -7.73 33.77
C ASP A 99 -18.08 -6.69 34.55
N LEU A 100 -19.07 -6.06 33.90
CA LEU A 100 -19.90 -4.99 34.48
C LEU A 100 -21.11 -5.44 35.31
N ARG A 101 -21.52 -6.71 35.23
CA ARG A 101 -22.77 -7.22 35.84
C ARG A 101 -22.93 -6.92 37.33
N ASP A 102 -21.82 -6.87 38.06
CA ASP A 102 -21.78 -6.67 39.51
C ASP A 102 -21.47 -5.20 39.90
N GLY A 103 -21.66 -4.25 38.98
CA GLY A 103 -21.25 -2.87 39.15
C GLY A 103 -19.81 -2.62 38.70
N TRP A 104 -19.53 -1.37 38.34
CA TRP A 104 -18.23 -0.95 37.83
C TRP A 104 -17.15 -0.91 38.92
N GLU A 105 -17.50 -0.78 40.20
CA GLU A 105 -16.51 -0.86 41.30
C GLU A 105 -15.83 -2.23 41.36
N ASN A 106 -16.54 -3.28 40.94
CA ASN A 106 -16.07 -4.67 40.89
C ASN A 106 -15.43 -5.04 39.54
N SER A 107 -15.33 -4.10 38.60
CA SER A 107 -14.76 -4.34 37.27
C SER A 107 -13.25 -4.61 37.33
N THR A 108 -12.77 -5.41 36.38
CA THR A 108 -11.34 -5.63 36.17
C THR A 108 -10.64 -4.34 35.75
N ARG A 109 -11.21 -3.63 34.77
CA ARG A 109 -10.57 -2.48 34.10
C ARG A 109 -11.25 -1.14 34.36
N MET A 110 -12.54 -1.14 34.72
CA MET A 110 -13.40 0.04 34.70
C MET A 110 -13.79 0.50 36.11
N LYS A 111 -12.78 0.74 36.96
CA LYS A 111 -12.99 1.19 38.35
C LYS A 111 -13.32 2.68 38.51
N SER A 112 -13.65 3.38 37.42
CA SER A 112 -14.11 4.77 37.44
C SER A 112 -15.12 4.99 36.32
N SER A 113 -16.01 5.98 36.48
CA SER A 113 -16.98 6.35 35.44
C SER A 113 -16.29 6.67 34.10
N THR A 114 -15.18 7.41 34.16
CA THR A 114 -14.36 7.71 32.99
C THR A 114 -13.80 6.44 32.33
N ALA A 115 -13.31 5.48 33.11
CA ALA A 115 -12.79 4.22 32.59
C ALA A 115 -13.88 3.35 31.95
N VAL A 116 -15.12 3.37 32.47
CA VAL A 116 -16.28 2.72 31.84
C VAL A 116 -16.53 3.31 30.46
N VAL A 117 -16.68 4.63 30.37
CA VAL A 117 -16.98 5.32 29.10
C VAL A 117 -15.87 5.06 28.07
N VAL A 118 -14.61 5.18 28.49
CA VAL A 118 -13.45 4.93 27.64
C VAL A 118 -13.41 3.49 27.12
N THR A 119 -13.56 2.50 28.01
CA THR A 119 -13.45 1.08 27.63
C THR A 119 -14.63 0.64 26.75
N CYS A 120 -15.85 1.04 27.10
CA CYS A 120 -17.03 0.78 26.28
C CYS A 120 -16.94 1.47 24.92
N GLY A 121 -16.40 2.69 24.87
CA GLY A 121 -16.13 3.43 23.64
C GLY A 121 -15.12 2.71 22.75
N ASP A 122 -14.00 2.25 23.32
CA ASP A 122 -12.98 1.46 22.61
C ASP A 122 -13.57 0.16 22.03
N VAL A 123 -14.25 -0.63 22.87
CA VAL A 123 -14.92 -1.87 22.43
C VAL A 123 -15.88 -1.57 21.29
N SER A 124 -16.72 -0.55 21.41
CA SER A 124 -17.69 -0.17 20.37
C SER A 124 -17.01 0.27 19.06
N ALA A 125 -15.93 1.03 19.16
CA ALA A 125 -15.14 1.49 18.02
C ALA A 125 -14.50 0.33 17.25
N VAL A 126 -13.89 -0.62 17.97
CA VAL A 126 -13.25 -1.82 17.38
C VAL A 126 -14.30 -2.74 16.77
N LEU A 127 -15.44 -2.96 17.45
CA LEU A 127 -16.57 -3.74 16.93
C LEU A 127 -17.12 -3.12 15.63
N PHE A 128 -17.37 -1.80 15.63
CA PHE A 128 -17.87 -1.09 14.46
C PHE A 128 -16.92 -1.21 13.27
N LEU A 129 -15.61 -1.09 13.51
CA LEU A 129 -14.61 -1.25 12.47
C LEU A 129 -14.57 -2.70 11.91
N ALA A 130 -14.70 -3.71 12.77
CA ALA A 130 -14.79 -5.11 12.33
C ALA A 130 -16.05 -5.36 11.48
N ILE A 131 -17.20 -4.78 11.86
CA ILE A 131 -18.46 -4.83 11.11
C ILE A 131 -18.27 -4.23 9.72
N VAL A 132 -17.80 -2.98 9.64
CA VAL A 132 -17.54 -2.27 8.38
C VAL A 132 -16.59 -3.07 7.48
N SER A 133 -15.55 -3.66 8.07
CA SER A 133 -14.52 -4.40 7.33
C SER A 133 -15.03 -5.72 6.76
N ILE A 134 -15.73 -6.52 7.57
CA ILE A 134 -16.22 -7.85 7.17
C ILE A 134 -17.45 -7.74 6.27
N LEU A 135 -18.49 -6.99 6.68
CA LEU A 135 -19.71 -6.84 5.88
C LEU A 135 -19.44 -6.09 4.57
N GLY A 136 -18.47 -5.17 4.56
CA GLY A 136 -18.04 -4.48 3.35
C GLY A 136 -17.22 -5.35 2.39
N SER A 137 -16.69 -6.50 2.81
CA SER A 137 -15.76 -7.30 2.01
C SER A 137 -16.33 -7.76 0.64
N PRO A 138 -17.56 -8.30 0.53
CA PRO A 138 -18.12 -8.71 -0.76
C PRO A 138 -18.25 -7.56 -1.76
N PHE A 139 -18.60 -6.36 -1.29
CA PHE A 139 -18.74 -5.16 -2.12
C PHE A 139 -17.38 -4.61 -2.57
N ARG A 140 -16.39 -4.65 -1.68
CA ARG A 140 -15.00 -4.26 -1.99
C ARG A 140 -14.35 -5.17 -3.03
N TRP A 141 -14.75 -6.45 -3.08
CA TRP A 141 -14.16 -7.41 -4.01
C TRP A 141 -14.28 -6.98 -5.47
N SER A 142 -15.43 -6.42 -5.88
CA SER A 142 -15.61 -5.93 -7.25
C SER A 142 -14.51 -4.92 -7.62
N HIS A 143 -14.29 -3.93 -6.76
CA HIS A 143 -13.25 -2.92 -6.96
C HIS A 143 -11.84 -3.53 -6.90
N LEU A 144 -11.56 -4.40 -5.93
CA LEU A 144 -10.27 -5.08 -5.80
C LEU A 144 -9.91 -5.90 -7.04
N GLN A 145 -10.88 -6.58 -7.64
CA GLN A 145 -10.67 -7.33 -8.87
C GLN A 145 -10.29 -6.40 -10.04
N HIS A 146 -10.96 -5.24 -10.17
CA HIS A 146 -10.61 -4.24 -11.18
C HIS A 146 -9.21 -3.66 -10.94
N ILE A 147 -8.88 -3.38 -9.68
CA ILE A 147 -7.55 -2.89 -9.29
C ILE A 147 -6.46 -3.90 -9.68
N ILE A 148 -6.60 -5.17 -9.30
CA ILE A 148 -5.63 -6.21 -9.63
C ILE A 148 -5.49 -6.34 -11.16
N ASN A 149 -6.60 -6.33 -11.90
CA ASN A 149 -6.57 -6.41 -13.36
C ASN A 149 -5.87 -5.21 -14.02
N ASN A 150 -6.09 -4.00 -13.51
CA ASN A 150 -5.40 -2.80 -13.99
C ASN A 150 -3.90 -2.87 -13.68
N LEU A 151 -3.53 -3.32 -12.49
CA LEU A 151 -2.12 -3.46 -12.11
C LEU A 151 -1.38 -4.52 -12.94
N VAL A 152 -2.04 -5.62 -13.29
CA VAL A 152 -1.50 -6.63 -14.22
C VAL A 152 -1.22 -6.01 -15.60
N LYS A 153 -2.17 -5.23 -16.14
CA LYS A 153 -1.98 -4.53 -17.42
C LYS A 153 -0.85 -3.51 -17.37
N VAL A 154 -0.70 -2.81 -16.23
CA VAL A 154 0.41 -1.88 -16.00
C VAL A 154 1.74 -2.62 -15.95
N ASP A 155 1.81 -3.76 -15.26
CA ASP A 155 3.04 -4.56 -15.15
C ASP A 155 3.51 -5.08 -16.51
N GLU A 156 2.57 -5.49 -17.36
CA GLU A 156 2.83 -5.93 -18.73
C GLU A 156 3.45 -4.79 -19.56
N LYS A 157 2.87 -3.59 -19.49
CA LYS A 157 3.40 -2.39 -20.18
C LYS A 157 4.74 -1.92 -19.65
N LEU A 158 4.98 -2.05 -18.34
CA LEU A 158 6.24 -1.66 -17.72
C LEU A 158 7.30 -2.79 -17.75
N SER A 159 7.00 -3.95 -18.34
CA SER A 159 7.87 -5.13 -18.37
C SER A 159 8.43 -5.49 -16.99
N ILE A 160 7.58 -5.52 -15.97
CA ILE A 160 8.01 -5.77 -14.58
C ILE A 160 8.23 -7.28 -14.38
N VAL A 161 9.49 -7.70 -14.30
CA VAL A 161 9.88 -9.13 -14.24
C VAL A 161 10.03 -9.70 -12.82
N SER A 162 9.88 -8.93 -11.72
CA SER A 162 10.04 -9.53 -10.38
C SER A 162 9.22 -8.93 -9.22
N PRO A 163 8.28 -9.69 -8.61
CA PRO A 163 7.48 -9.29 -7.46
C PRO A 163 8.18 -9.50 -6.10
N LYS A 164 9.45 -9.98 -6.09
CA LYS A 164 10.11 -10.48 -4.87
C LYS A 164 10.19 -9.40 -3.78
N LYS A 165 10.43 -8.15 -4.14
CA LYS A 165 10.47 -7.00 -3.21
C LYS A 165 9.10 -6.76 -2.57
N THR A 166 8.05 -6.70 -3.39
CA THR A 166 6.66 -6.50 -2.92
C THR A 166 6.20 -7.65 -2.03
N ARG A 167 6.51 -8.90 -2.41
CA ARG A 167 6.18 -10.08 -1.59
C ARG A 167 6.88 -10.04 -0.24
N ARG A 168 8.18 -9.71 -0.21
CA ARG A 168 8.95 -9.58 1.04
C ARG A 168 8.38 -8.47 1.92
N TYR A 169 8.02 -7.33 1.34
CA TYR A 169 7.36 -6.24 2.05
C TYR A 169 6.03 -6.69 2.66
N ALA A 170 5.18 -7.39 1.90
CA ALA A 170 3.90 -7.91 2.40
C ALA A 170 4.08 -8.87 3.57
N ILE A 171 5.00 -9.84 3.44
CA ILE A 171 5.31 -10.80 4.52
C ILE A 171 5.83 -10.04 5.74
N PHE A 172 6.80 -9.15 5.54
CA PHE A 172 7.39 -8.38 6.64
C PHE A 172 6.33 -7.55 7.38
N LEU A 173 5.53 -6.75 6.65
CA LEU A 173 4.46 -5.91 7.20
C LEU A 173 3.45 -6.73 8.01
N ILE A 174 2.97 -7.85 7.45
CA ILE A 174 1.98 -8.68 8.12
C ILE A 174 2.58 -9.37 9.35
N THR A 175 3.76 -9.98 9.21
CA THR A 175 4.42 -10.70 10.29
C THR A 175 4.79 -9.76 11.43
N ILE A 176 5.40 -8.61 11.15
CA ILE A 176 5.81 -7.67 12.20
C ILE A 176 4.59 -7.11 12.96
N SER A 177 3.51 -6.75 12.25
CA SER A 177 2.31 -6.22 12.88
C SER A 177 1.59 -7.27 13.72
N LEU A 178 1.50 -8.52 13.26
CA LEU A 178 0.91 -9.60 14.04
C LEU A 178 1.75 -9.99 15.26
N VAL A 179 3.07 -10.12 15.09
CA VAL A 179 3.99 -10.44 16.19
C VAL A 179 3.92 -9.36 17.26
N TYR A 180 3.93 -8.09 16.85
CA TYR A 180 3.78 -6.96 17.77
C TYR A 180 2.43 -7.04 18.50
N LEU A 181 1.31 -7.22 17.77
CA LEU A 181 -0.03 -7.29 18.35
C LEU A 181 -0.18 -8.46 19.34
N ILE A 182 0.34 -9.65 19.01
CA ILE A 182 0.29 -10.81 19.90
C ILE A 182 1.14 -10.57 21.14
N SER A 183 2.34 -10.00 20.98
CA SER A 183 3.25 -9.71 22.10
C SER A 183 2.63 -8.70 23.06
N ILE A 184 2.09 -7.59 22.54
CA ILE A 184 1.47 -6.57 23.38
C ILE A 184 0.17 -7.07 24.04
N SER A 185 -0.65 -7.84 23.32
CA SER A 185 -1.88 -8.43 23.90
C SER A 185 -1.55 -9.41 25.03
N SER A 186 -0.49 -10.22 24.86
CA SER A 186 -0.03 -11.16 25.89
C SER A 186 0.51 -10.42 27.12
N LEU A 187 1.30 -9.37 26.90
CA LEU A 187 1.82 -8.52 27.97
C LEU A 187 0.68 -7.79 28.70
N ASP A 188 -0.32 -7.30 28.00
CA ASP A 188 -1.49 -6.63 28.58
C ASP A 188 -2.34 -7.60 29.42
N LEU A 189 -2.63 -8.79 28.90
CA LEU A 189 -3.28 -9.86 29.67
C LEU A 189 -2.50 -10.21 30.94
N TYR A 190 -1.17 -10.32 30.84
CA TYR A 190 -0.30 -10.62 31.98
C TYR A 190 -0.28 -9.48 33.02
N SER A 191 -0.17 -8.24 32.56
CA SER A 191 -0.16 -7.04 33.40
C SER A 191 -1.45 -6.92 34.21
N TRP A 192 -2.60 -7.11 33.57
CA TRP A 192 -3.89 -7.13 34.24
C TRP A 192 -4.07 -8.35 35.15
N SER A 193 -3.61 -9.54 34.75
CA SER A 193 -3.68 -10.74 35.59
C SER A 193 -2.95 -10.55 36.92
N THR A 194 -1.80 -9.88 36.87
CA THR A 194 -1.00 -9.56 38.06
C THR A 194 -1.77 -8.60 38.98
N ARG A 195 -2.41 -7.55 38.43
CA ARG A 195 -3.23 -6.62 39.21
C ARG A 195 -4.45 -7.27 39.86
N VAL A 196 -5.12 -8.19 39.16
CA VAL A 196 -6.29 -8.93 39.65
C VAL A 196 -5.93 -9.85 40.82
N LYS A 197 -4.79 -10.56 40.73
CA LYS A 197 -4.30 -11.42 41.82
C LYS A 197 -4.05 -10.66 43.11
N ILE A 198 -3.58 -9.41 43.01
CA ILE A 198 -3.32 -8.55 44.17
C ILE A 198 -4.62 -8.05 44.80
N SER A 199 -5.67 -7.82 44.00
CA SER A 199 -6.92 -7.19 44.45
C SER A 199 -7.97 -8.16 45.01
N ASN A 200 -7.69 -9.47 45.11
CA ASN A 200 -8.64 -10.51 45.56
C ASN A 200 -10.03 -10.38 44.90
N GLN A 201 -10.07 -10.13 43.59
CA GLN A 201 -11.32 -10.01 42.83
C GLN A 201 -12.10 -11.34 42.75
N LYS A 202 -13.42 -11.23 42.52
CA LYS A 202 -14.32 -12.38 42.32
C LYS A 202 -13.82 -13.28 41.18
N SER A 203 -14.11 -14.57 41.26
CA SER A 203 -13.59 -15.60 40.33
C SER A 203 -14.00 -15.42 38.86
N ASP A 204 -15.07 -14.68 38.59
CA ASP A 204 -15.55 -14.38 37.24
C ASP A 204 -15.01 -13.06 36.66
N LYS A 205 -14.25 -12.29 37.47
CA LYS A 205 -13.59 -11.06 37.07
C LYS A 205 -12.14 -11.35 36.71
N GLY A 206 -11.73 -10.85 35.56
CA GLY A 206 -10.37 -11.02 35.11
C GLY A 206 -10.16 -10.59 33.67
N PRO A 207 -8.89 -10.49 33.25
CA PRO A 207 -8.53 -10.03 31.91
C PRO A 207 -9.03 -10.95 30.80
N MET A 208 -9.38 -12.20 31.12
CA MET A 208 -9.95 -13.16 30.17
C MET A 208 -11.27 -12.66 29.54
N ASN A 209 -12.01 -11.77 30.22
CA ASN A 209 -13.22 -11.11 29.69
C ASN A 209 -12.95 -10.34 28.39
N TYR A 210 -11.72 -9.87 28.20
CA TYR A 210 -11.36 -8.98 27.12
C TYR A 210 -10.68 -9.71 25.95
N ILE A 211 -10.45 -11.02 26.04
CA ILE A 211 -9.82 -11.81 24.96
C ILE A 211 -10.44 -11.55 23.56
N PRO A 212 -11.78 -11.50 23.40
CA PRO A 212 -12.40 -11.25 22.10
C PRO A 212 -11.97 -9.93 21.45
N ILE A 213 -11.63 -8.89 22.24
CA ILE A 213 -11.20 -7.60 21.68
C ILE A 213 -9.87 -7.73 20.93
N TYR A 214 -8.92 -8.54 21.42
CA TYR A 214 -7.64 -8.72 20.74
C TYR A 214 -7.79 -9.46 19.41
N PHE A 215 -8.71 -10.41 19.33
CA PHE A 215 -9.06 -11.06 18.06
C PHE A 215 -9.70 -10.07 17.08
N LEU A 216 -10.52 -9.13 17.55
CA LEU A 216 -11.04 -8.06 16.71
C LEU A 216 -9.91 -7.13 16.24
N TYR A 217 -8.93 -6.82 17.09
CA TYR A 217 -7.73 -6.08 16.68
C TYR A 217 -6.93 -6.79 15.57
N VAL A 218 -6.92 -8.12 15.51
CA VAL A 218 -6.30 -8.84 14.39
C VAL A 218 -7.03 -8.50 13.08
N ILE A 219 -8.37 -8.47 13.08
CA ILE A 219 -9.17 -8.06 11.91
C ILE A 219 -8.82 -6.61 11.51
N VAL A 220 -8.70 -5.71 12.49
CA VAL A 220 -8.33 -4.30 12.28
C VAL A 220 -6.94 -4.16 11.63
N ILE A 221 -5.93 -4.83 12.16
CA ILE A 221 -4.58 -4.78 11.59
C ILE A 221 -4.56 -5.39 10.18
N MET A 222 -5.40 -6.38 9.90
CA MET A 222 -5.51 -6.96 8.56
C MET A 222 -6.15 -6.04 7.54
N ILE A 223 -7.19 -5.28 7.90
CA ILE A 223 -7.77 -4.29 6.97
C ILE A 223 -6.77 -3.16 6.67
N GLU A 224 -6.02 -2.71 7.68
CA GLU A 224 -4.94 -1.73 7.52
C GLU A 224 -3.84 -2.27 6.60
N ALA A 225 -3.37 -3.50 6.84
CA ALA A 225 -2.36 -4.13 6.01
C ALA A 225 -2.80 -4.32 4.54
N GLN A 226 -4.08 -4.66 4.29
CA GLN A 226 -4.63 -4.73 2.93
C GLN A 226 -4.55 -3.38 2.22
N TYR A 227 -4.97 -2.32 2.89
CA TYR A 227 -4.92 -0.96 2.35
C TYR A 227 -3.48 -0.53 2.05
N THR A 228 -2.58 -0.68 3.02
CA THR A 228 -1.15 -0.34 2.91
C THR A 228 -0.47 -1.10 1.78
N LEU A 229 -0.75 -2.40 1.63
CA LEU A 229 -0.16 -3.20 0.56
C LEU A 229 -0.60 -2.72 -0.82
N LEU A 230 -1.85 -2.29 -0.94
CA LEU A 230 -2.42 -1.80 -2.19
C LEU A 230 -1.81 -0.46 -2.60
N THR A 231 -1.72 0.48 -1.67
CA THR A 231 -1.12 1.80 -1.90
C THR A 231 0.40 1.70 -2.13
N TYR A 232 1.09 0.82 -1.40
CA TYR A 232 2.50 0.51 -1.64
C TYR A 232 2.74 0.00 -3.07
N ASN A 233 1.89 -0.91 -3.55
CA ASN A 233 1.95 -1.47 -4.90
C ASN A 233 1.80 -0.41 -6.00
N ILE A 234 0.95 0.59 -5.77
CA ILE A 234 0.81 1.75 -6.66
C ILE A 234 2.09 2.59 -6.66
N GLY A 235 2.62 2.89 -5.47
CA GLY A 235 3.85 3.64 -5.31
C GLY A 235 5.04 3.01 -6.03
N GLU A 236 5.20 1.69 -5.96
CA GLU A 236 6.28 1.01 -6.69
C GLU A 236 6.14 1.16 -8.21
N ARG A 237 4.92 1.14 -8.76
CA ARG A 237 4.68 1.32 -10.20
C ARG A 237 4.91 2.75 -10.67
N PHE A 238 4.56 3.76 -9.87
CA PHE A 238 5.01 5.14 -10.13
C PHE A 238 6.53 5.26 -10.09
N GLY A 239 7.18 4.57 -9.15
CA GLY A 239 8.65 4.49 -9.10
C GLY A 239 9.25 3.91 -10.39
N ARG A 240 8.64 2.85 -10.94
CA ARG A 240 9.06 2.24 -12.21
C ARG A 240 8.79 3.14 -13.41
N LEU A 241 7.62 3.75 -13.50
CA LEU A 241 7.30 4.74 -14.53
C LEU A 241 8.36 5.84 -14.57
N ASN A 242 8.73 6.39 -13.40
CA ASN A 242 9.78 7.39 -13.28
C ASN A 242 11.15 6.89 -13.72
N GLN A 243 11.50 5.63 -13.43
CA GLN A 243 12.75 5.04 -13.90
C GLN A 243 12.77 4.94 -15.43
N THR A 244 11.67 4.51 -16.06
CA THR A 244 11.56 4.44 -17.53
C THR A 244 11.69 5.82 -18.16
N LEU A 245 10.99 6.84 -17.62
CA LEU A 245 11.15 8.22 -18.09
C LEU A 245 12.59 8.74 -17.92
N LYS A 246 13.24 8.46 -16.80
CA LYS A 246 14.65 8.84 -16.59
C LYS A 246 15.60 8.13 -17.54
N ASN A 247 15.28 6.92 -17.99
CA ASN A 247 16.09 6.22 -18.98
C ASN A 247 15.95 6.89 -20.36
N VAL A 248 14.73 7.29 -20.74
CA VAL A 248 14.50 8.11 -21.95
C VAL A 248 15.34 9.40 -21.89
N LEU A 249 15.29 10.10 -20.76
CA LEU A 249 16.10 11.29 -20.51
C LEU A 249 17.60 11.02 -20.69
N LYS A 250 18.12 9.89 -20.18
CA LYS A 250 19.54 9.54 -20.34
C LYS A 250 19.90 9.24 -21.78
N THR A 251 19.06 8.50 -22.50
CA THR A 251 19.29 8.16 -23.91
C THR A 251 19.42 9.45 -24.73
N GLU A 252 18.56 10.42 -24.53
CA GLU A 252 18.65 11.69 -25.25
C GLU A 252 19.91 12.51 -24.91
N LYS A 253 20.39 12.52 -23.65
CA LYS A 253 21.70 13.16 -23.34
C LYS A 253 22.83 12.52 -24.10
N ILE A 254 22.80 11.19 -24.16
CA ILE A 254 23.82 10.41 -24.85
C ILE A 254 23.77 10.76 -26.33
N THR A 255 22.59 10.80 -26.94
CA THR A 255 22.40 11.18 -28.35
C THR A 255 22.84 12.62 -28.65
N GLU A 256 22.54 13.59 -27.78
CA GLU A 256 23.06 14.96 -27.92
C GLU A 256 24.57 15.06 -27.74
N SER A 257 25.15 14.33 -26.78
CA SER A 257 26.61 14.27 -26.58
C SER A 257 27.31 13.70 -27.81
N PHE A 258 26.82 12.57 -28.32
CA PHE A 258 27.32 12.00 -29.57
C PHE A 258 27.21 12.99 -30.71
N LYS A 259 26.05 13.66 -30.88
CA LYS A 259 25.88 14.67 -31.92
C LYS A 259 26.90 15.80 -31.80
N LYS A 260 27.23 16.24 -30.57
CA LYS A 260 28.22 17.28 -30.32
C LYS A 260 29.65 16.81 -30.61
N ASP A 261 29.99 15.59 -30.23
CA ASP A 261 31.30 14.96 -30.49
C ASP A 261 31.52 14.71 -31.98
N PHE A 262 30.45 14.40 -32.73
CA PHE A 262 30.49 14.25 -34.19
C PHE A 262 30.38 15.58 -34.95
N ALA A 263 29.78 16.62 -34.37
CA ALA A 263 29.65 17.94 -34.97
C ALA A 263 30.85 18.88 -34.72
N LEU A 264 31.81 18.48 -33.88
CA LEU A 264 33.11 19.12 -33.74
C LEU A 264 34.17 18.35 -34.54
N GLY A 265 34.08 18.51 -35.85
CA GLY A 265 35.11 18.06 -36.77
C GLY A 265 34.68 18.36 -38.19
N SER A 266 35.21 19.44 -38.75
CA SER A 266 35.53 19.46 -40.18
C SER A 266 36.24 18.14 -40.51
N MET A 267 35.49 17.18 -41.06
CA MET A 267 36.03 15.84 -41.29
C MET A 267 36.98 15.89 -42.49
N ASP A 268 38.27 15.95 -42.16
CA ASP A 268 39.32 15.44 -43.01
C ASP A 268 39.13 13.94 -43.22
N SER A 269 39.35 13.51 -44.45
CA SER A 269 39.14 12.15 -44.96
C SER A 269 39.94 11.02 -44.27
N SER A 270 40.77 11.34 -43.26
CA SER A 270 41.72 10.44 -42.60
C SER A 270 41.17 9.71 -41.36
N VAL A 271 40.11 10.22 -40.71
CA VAL A 271 39.56 9.61 -39.47
C VAL A 271 38.74 8.34 -39.72
N LEU A 272 38.31 8.10 -40.97
CA LEU A 272 37.61 6.87 -41.36
C LEU A 272 38.50 5.60 -41.44
N SER A 273 39.81 5.71 -41.13
CA SER A 273 40.71 4.56 -41.01
C SER A 273 40.66 3.88 -39.64
N SER A 274 40.09 4.53 -38.61
CA SER A 274 40.05 3.98 -37.25
C SER A 274 38.62 3.59 -36.87
N GLY A 275 38.29 2.32 -37.10
CA GLY A 275 36.98 1.70 -36.86
C GLY A 275 36.36 1.94 -35.48
N GLN A 276 35.59 3.02 -35.33
CA GLN A 276 34.63 3.16 -34.24
C GLN A 276 33.34 2.41 -34.60
N LYS A 277 33.08 1.37 -33.81
CA LYS A 277 32.06 0.33 -34.01
C LYS A 277 30.64 0.91 -34.08
N LEU A 278 30.05 0.87 -35.27
CA LEU A 278 28.61 1.10 -35.50
C LEU A 278 27.70 -0.06 -35.02
N GLY A 279 28.22 -0.99 -34.22
CA GLY A 279 27.48 -2.17 -33.73
C GLY A 279 28.13 -2.81 -32.51
N VAL A 280 27.34 -3.51 -31.71
CA VAL A 280 27.84 -4.29 -30.56
C VAL A 280 28.48 -5.57 -31.11
N ILE A 281 29.77 -5.77 -30.86
CA ILE A 281 30.47 -7.01 -31.20
C ILE A 281 30.20 -8.02 -30.08
N ASP A 282 29.64 -9.19 -30.40
CA ASP A 282 29.44 -10.24 -29.39
C ASP A 282 30.76 -10.96 -29.05
N HIS A 283 30.75 -11.80 -28.01
CA HIS A 283 31.94 -12.50 -27.50
C HIS A 283 32.67 -13.38 -28.53
N ASN A 284 32.03 -13.70 -29.67
CA ASN A 284 32.59 -14.44 -30.80
C ASN A 284 33.05 -13.55 -31.97
N GLY A 285 33.09 -12.22 -31.81
CA GLY A 285 33.65 -11.30 -32.82
C GLY A 285 32.69 -10.87 -33.95
N SER A 286 31.41 -11.22 -33.88
CA SER A 286 30.42 -10.86 -34.91
C SER A 286 29.75 -9.51 -34.64
N LEU A 287 29.62 -8.65 -35.67
CA LEU A 287 29.01 -7.32 -35.60
C LEU A 287 27.47 -7.44 -35.56
N ARG A 288 26.84 -7.11 -34.42
CA ARG A 288 25.37 -7.00 -34.34
C ARG A 288 24.91 -5.60 -34.71
N LEU A 289 24.13 -5.53 -35.78
CA LEU A 289 23.37 -4.35 -36.18
C LEU A 289 21.93 -4.42 -35.62
N PRO A 290 21.25 -3.28 -35.42
CA PRO A 290 19.81 -3.26 -35.17
C PRO A 290 19.06 -4.03 -36.27
N ILE A 291 17.97 -4.73 -35.92
CA ILE A 291 17.24 -5.65 -36.82
C ILE A 291 16.89 -4.97 -38.17
N SER A 292 16.42 -3.71 -38.11
CA SER A 292 16.11 -2.89 -39.28
C SER A 292 17.30 -2.62 -40.21
N LEU A 293 18.48 -2.45 -39.63
CA LEU A 293 19.74 -2.25 -40.35
C LEU A 293 20.29 -3.56 -40.90
N TRP A 294 20.06 -4.66 -40.19
CA TRP A 294 20.39 -6.01 -40.65
C TRP A 294 19.52 -6.41 -41.85
N GLU A 295 18.24 -6.01 -41.86
CA GLU A 295 17.35 -6.18 -43.01
C GLU A 295 17.77 -5.32 -44.22
N MET A 296 18.19 -4.08 -44.01
CA MET A 296 18.77 -3.26 -45.09
C MET A 296 20.04 -3.87 -45.68
N VAL A 297 20.95 -4.34 -44.82
CA VAL A 297 22.18 -5.02 -45.23
C VAL A 297 21.90 -6.35 -45.93
N ARG A 298 20.88 -7.08 -45.49
CA ARG A 298 20.40 -8.30 -46.13
C ARG A 298 19.81 -8.02 -47.52
N VAL A 299 18.99 -6.98 -47.64
CA VAL A 299 18.36 -6.56 -48.92
C VAL A 299 19.39 -6.00 -49.90
N SER A 300 20.47 -5.38 -49.42
CA SER A 300 21.56 -4.90 -50.27
C SER A 300 22.49 -6.01 -50.80
N GLY A 301 22.28 -7.27 -50.36
CA GLY A 301 23.07 -8.43 -50.82
C GLY A 301 24.50 -8.48 -50.28
N CYS A 302 24.85 -7.68 -49.27
CA CYS A 302 26.19 -7.65 -48.70
C CYS A 302 26.42 -8.80 -47.71
N GLY A 303 27.06 -9.88 -48.17
CA GLY A 303 27.31 -11.09 -47.38
C GLY A 303 28.61 -11.11 -46.55
N ASN A 304 29.50 -10.13 -46.70
CA ASN A 304 30.80 -10.08 -46.00
C ASN A 304 31.03 -8.73 -45.28
N GLU A 305 31.88 -8.74 -44.25
CA GLU A 305 32.11 -7.58 -43.36
C GLU A 305 32.59 -6.31 -44.12
N SER A 306 33.37 -6.50 -45.18
CA SER A 306 33.84 -5.43 -46.07
C SER A 306 32.69 -4.77 -46.85
N GLY A 307 31.76 -5.56 -47.40
CA GLY A 307 30.61 -5.07 -48.14
C GLY A 307 29.66 -4.27 -47.24
N ILE A 308 29.45 -4.74 -46.01
CA ILE A 308 28.65 -4.03 -45.00
C ILE A 308 29.26 -2.66 -44.71
N LYS A 309 30.58 -2.57 -44.49
CA LYS A 309 31.28 -1.30 -44.22
C LYS A 309 31.18 -0.33 -45.39
N SER A 310 31.34 -0.79 -46.64
CA SER A 310 31.18 0.04 -47.83
C SER A 310 29.74 0.53 -48.02
N PHE A 311 28.74 -0.33 -47.80
CA PHE A 311 27.33 0.05 -47.89
C PHE A 311 26.94 1.13 -46.87
N LEU A 312 27.39 0.97 -45.61
CA LEU A 312 27.18 1.96 -44.55
C LEU A 312 27.88 3.28 -44.85
N LYS A 313 29.08 3.24 -45.47
CA LYS A 313 29.81 4.44 -45.88
C LYS A 313 29.10 5.19 -47.00
N TYR A 314 28.62 4.49 -48.03
CA TYR A 314 27.97 5.10 -49.19
C TYR A 314 26.58 5.66 -48.87
N ASN A 315 25.86 5.02 -47.94
CA ASN A 315 24.52 5.43 -47.52
C ASN A 315 24.49 6.07 -46.13
N TYR A 316 25.62 6.59 -45.64
CA TYR A 316 25.78 7.08 -44.26
C TYR A 316 24.66 8.03 -43.83
N TYR A 317 24.38 9.06 -44.62
CA TYR A 317 23.31 10.01 -44.32
C TYR A 317 21.94 9.34 -44.25
N CYS A 318 21.63 8.45 -45.19
CA CYS A 318 20.34 7.76 -45.24
C CYS A 318 20.17 6.80 -44.06
N VAL A 319 21.21 6.02 -43.74
CA VAL A 319 21.24 5.09 -42.60
C VAL A 319 21.19 5.84 -41.26
N SER A 320 21.89 6.96 -41.14
CA SER A 320 21.85 7.82 -39.94
C SER A 320 20.47 8.44 -39.74
N TYR A 321 19.82 8.95 -40.80
CA TYR A 321 18.47 9.47 -40.72
C TYR A 321 17.46 8.37 -40.35
N LEU A 322 17.60 7.17 -40.91
CA LEU A 322 16.69 6.05 -40.64
C LEU A 322 16.86 5.48 -39.23
N LEU A 323 18.10 5.40 -38.73
CA LEU A 323 18.38 5.07 -37.33
C LEU A 323 17.73 6.07 -36.37
N LYS A 324 17.93 7.37 -36.63
CA LYS A 324 17.31 8.43 -35.83
C LYS A 324 15.78 8.36 -35.88
N PHE A 325 15.21 8.10 -37.06
CA PHE A 325 13.77 7.94 -37.22
C PHE A 325 13.21 6.75 -36.42
N VAL A 326 13.89 5.59 -36.48
CA VAL A 326 13.50 4.40 -35.71
C VAL A 326 13.63 4.64 -34.20
N GLU A 327 14.69 5.31 -33.76
CA GLU A 327 14.91 5.66 -32.36
C GLU A 327 13.83 6.64 -31.85
N CYS A 328 13.56 7.72 -32.59
CA CYS A 328 12.50 8.67 -32.25
C CYS A 328 11.13 7.99 -32.16
N ARG A 329 10.82 7.10 -33.10
CA ARG A 329 9.55 6.35 -33.10
C ARG A 329 9.43 5.45 -31.86
N ASN A 330 10.50 4.73 -31.52
CA ASN A 330 10.52 3.89 -30.31
C ASN A 330 10.36 4.72 -29.03
N VAL A 331 10.95 5.91 -28.95
CA VAL A 331 10.79 6.84 -27.81
C VAL A 331 9.36 7.36 -27.73
N ALA A 332 8.79 7.79 -28.84
CA ALA A 332 7.39 8.25 -28.90
C ALA A 332 6.40 7.15 -28.47
N ASP A 333 6.58 5.92 -28.96
CA ASP A 333 5.78 4.76 -28.57
C ASP A 333 5.93 4.46 -27.07
N THR A 334 7.15 4.56 -26.53
CA THR A 334 7.42 4.39 -25.10
C THR A 334 6.70 5.44 -24.27
N ILE A 335 6.78 6.73 -24.64
CA ILE A 335 6.09 7.81 -23.94
C ILE A 335 4.58 7.62 -23.99
N SER A 336 4.03 7.25 -25.15
CA SER A 336 2.61 6.94 -25.30
C SER A 336 2.17 5.81 -24.37
N GLN A 337 2.96 4.74 -24.26
CA GLN A 337 2.71 3.68 -23.29
C GLN A 337 2.72 4.20 -21.85
N LEU A 338 3.68 5.04 -21.47
CA LEU A 338 3.78 5.61 -20.12
C LEU A 338 2.60 6.54 -19.77
N ILE A 339 2.08 7.30 -20.74
CA ILE A 339 0.84 8.09 -20.61
C ILE A 339 -0.33 7.18 -20.23
N THR A 340 -0.50 6.06 -20.95
CA THR A 340 -1.57 5.11 -20.66
C THR A 340 -1.38 4.40 -19.31
N VAL A 341 -0.14 4.11 -18.92
CA VAL A 341 0.19 3.55 -17.60
C VAL A 341 -0.18 4.54 -16.50
N HIS A 342 0.23 5.79 -16.62
CA HIS A 342 -0.13 6.84 -15.66
C HIS A 342 -1.65 6.95 -15.51
N SER A 343 -2.40 6.98 -16.63
CA SER A 343 -3.87 7.03 -16.59
C SER A 343 -4.46 5.85 -15.82
N SER A 344 -3.99 4.63 -16.12
CA SER A 344 -4.47 3.43 -15.45
C SER A 344 -4.14 3.41 -13.95
N LEU A 345 -2.97 3.95 -13.56
CA LEU A 345 -2.61 4.10 -12.15
C LEU A 345 -3.50 5.13 -11.44
N CYS A 346 -3.80 6.28 -12.06
CA CYS A 346 -4.77 7.26 -11.53
C CYS A 346 -6.16 6.63 -11.33
N ASP A 347 -6.67 5.90 -12.33
CA ASP A 347 -7.96 5.19 -12.23
C ASP A 347 -7.94 4.16 -11.10
N THR A 348 -6.79 3.51 -10.91
CA THR A 348 -6.61 2.53 -9.84
C THR A 348 -6.62 3.21 -8.46
N VAL A 349 -6.01 4.38 -8.29
CA VAL A 349 -6.12 5.14 -7.03
C VAL A 349 -7.57 5.53 -6.73
N LEU A 350 -8.33 5.96 -7.73
CA LEU A 350 -9.75 6.24 -7.56
C LEU A 350 -10.53 5.00 -7.08
N LEU A 351 -10.27 3.83 -7.69
CA LEU A 351 -10.87 2.57 -7.25
C LEU A 351 -10.48 2.20 -5.81
N ILE A 352 -9.25 2.48 -5.40
CA ILE A 352 -8.77 2.26 -4.02
C ILE A 352 -9.56 3.15 -3.04
N ASN A 353 -9.71 4.44 -3.35
CA ASN A 353 -10.45 5.38 -2.51
C ASN A 353 -11.92 4.97 -2.38
N THR A 354 -12.55 4.53 -3.47
CA THR A 354 -13.94 4.02 -3.43
C THR A 354 -14.06 2.73 -2.61
N ALA A 355 -13.10 1.80 -2.75
CA ALA A 355 -13.14 0.52 -2.05
C ALA A 355 -12.84 0.64 -0.54
N PHE A 356 -11.89 1.50 -0.16
CA PHE A 356 -11.39 1.60 1.21
C PHE A 356 -11.75 2.90 1.92
N GLY A 357 -12.50 3.81 1.28
CA GLY A 357 -12.87 5.09 1.86
C GLY A 357 -13.51 4.97 3.24
N VAL A 358 -14.56 4.17 3.37
CA VAL A 358 -15.26 3.98 4.66
C VAL A 358 -14.37 3.26 5.69
N PRO A 359 -13.72 2.11 5.38
CA PRO A 359 -12.77 1.50 6.32
C PRO A 359 -11.69 2.45 6.81
N VAL A 360 -11.04 3.20 5.91
CA VAL A 360 -9.94 4.13 6.27
C VAL A 360 -10.46 5.31 7.08
N LEU A 361 -11.66 5.83 6.77
CA LEU A 361 -12.31 6.85 7.59
C LEU A 361 -12.53 6.36 9.02
N VAL A 362 -13.10 5.16 9.19
CA VAL A 362 -13.34 4.61 10.53
C VAL A 362 -12.01 4.32 11.24
N VAL A 363 -11.01 3.76 10.54
CA VAL A 363 -9.69 3.51 11.13
C VAL A 363 -9.02 4.79 11.62
N THR A 364 -9.02 5.85 10.81
CA THR A 364 -8.37 7.12 11.18
C THR A 364 -9.06 7.81 12.35
N LEU A 365 -10.41 7.81 12.40
CA LEU A 365 -11.17 8.32 13.53
C LEU A 365 -10.90 7.53 14.81
N THR A 366 -10.94 6.19 14.73
CA THR A 366 -10.63 5.33 15.90
C THR A 366 -9.19 5.51 16.36
N CYS A 367 -8.24 5.62 15.43
CA CYS A 367 -6.85 5.90 15.74
C CYS A 367 -6.65 7.24 16.44
N LEU A 368 -7.36 8.31 16.02
CA LEU A 368 -7.34 9.61 16.70
C LEU A 368 -7.84 9.48 18.14
N LEU A 369 -8.96 8.79 18.36
CA LEU A 369 -9.50 8.55 19.71
C LEU A 369 -8.49 7.80 20.58
N HIS A 370 -7.86 6.74 20.07
CA HIS A 370 -6.83 6.01 20.81
C HIS A 370 -5.59 6.84 21.11
N LEU A 371 -5.16 7.70 20.18
CA LEU A 371 -4.03 8.61 20.38
C LEU A 371 -4.30 9.68 21.44
N ILE A 372 -5.57 9.94 21.79
CA ILE A 372 -5.94 10.82 22.90
C ILE A 372 -6.08 10.02 24.20
N ILE A 373 -6.84 8.93 24.16
CA ILE A 373 -7.23 8.16 25.34
C ILE A 373 -6.04 7.44 25.98
N THR A 374 -5.24 6.71 25.20
CA THR A 374 -4.17 5.86 25.74
C THR A 374 -3.09 6.68 26.45
N PRO A 375 -2.60 7.81 25.89
CA PRO A 375 -1.66 8.68 26.61
C PRO A 375 -2.29 9.37 27.82
N TYR A 376 -3.58 9.73 27.78
CA TYR A 376 -4.27 10.30 28.93
C TYR A 376 -4.29 9.33 30.12
N VAL A 377 -4.66 8.06 29.89
CA VAL A 377 -4.63 7.01 30.91
C VAL A 377 -3.20 6.78 31.42
N LEU A 378 -2.22 6.72 30.53
CA LEU A 378 -0.80 6.61 30.89
C LEU A 378 -0.34 7.74 31.83
N ILE A 379 -0.73 8.99 31.55
CA ILE A 379 -0.33 10.16 32.36
C ILE A 379 -0.97 10.11 33.76
N ILE A 380 -2.25 9.75 33.86
CA ILE A 380 -2.94 9.63 35.15
C ILE A 380 -2.32 8.52 35.99
N ASP A 381 -2.11 7.34 35.39
CA ASP A 381 -1.55 6.20 36.11
C ASP A 381 -0.08 6.41 36.48
N ALA A 382 0.70 7.15 35.67
CA ALA A 382 2.09 7.51 36.01
C ALA A 382 2.18 8.43 37.23
N ASN A 383 1.18 9.28 37.46
CA ASN A 383 1.12 10.15 38.63
C ASN A 383 0.61 9.43 39.89
N GLY A 384 -0.21 8.37 39.74
CA GLY A 384 -0.87 7.70 40.85
C GLY A 384 -0.33 6.31 41.22
N SER A 385 0.43 5.63 40.35
CA SER A 385 0.83 4.22 40.51
C SER A 385 2.29 3.95 40.16
N ASN A 386 3.00 3.22 41.02
CA ASN A 386 4.39 2.77 40.78
C ASN A 386 4.51 1.43 40.01
N ASN A 387 3.48 0.96 39.30
CA ASN A 387 3.57 -0.31 38.57
C ASN A 387 4.23 -0.13 37.18
N GLY A 388 5.56 -0.20 37.14
CA GLY A 388 6.35 -0.05 35.92
C GLY A 388 5.96 -0.99 34.77
N LEU A 389 5.53 -2.22 35.06
CA LEU A 389 5.08 -3.17 34.03
C LEU A 389 3.85 -2.62 33.28
N PHE A 390 2.86 -2.11 34.02
CA PHE A 390 1.65 -1.57 33.43
C PHE A 390 1.92 -0.30 32.63
N LEU A 391 2.76 0.60 33.16
CA LEU A 391 3.17 1.80 32.44
C LEU A 391 3.89 1.44 31.13
N ALA A 392 4.80 0.46 31.17
CA ALA A 392 5.46 -0.06 29.97
C ALA A 392 4.46 -0.63 28.95
N THR A 393 3.45 -1.38 29.41
CA THR A 393 2.36 -1.86 28.54
C THR A 393 1.61 -0.71 27.88
N GLN A 394 1.22 0.32 28.63
CA GLN A 394 0.51 1.50 28.09
C GLN A 394 1.37 2.27 27.07
N CYS A 395 2.67 2.44 27.35
CA CYS A 395 3.62 3.03 26.39
C CYS A 395 3.68 2.22 25.08
N LEU A 396 3.71 0.89 25.16
CA LEU A 396 3.70 0.02 23.97
C LEU A 396 2.39 0.13 23.19
N TRP A 397 1.24 0.39 23.86
CA TRP A 397 -0.03 0.64 23.18
C TRP A 397 0.02 1.98 22.45
N CYS A 398 0.56 3.03 23.06
CA CYS A 398 0.81 4.30 22.38
C CYS A 398 1.65 4.11 21.12
N VAL A 399 2.74 3.33 21.21
CA VAL A 399 3.58 3.00 20.05
C VAL A 399 2.79 2.25 18.97
N LEU A 400 1.90 1.33 19.35
CA LEU A 400 1.02 0.65 18.38
C LEU A 400 0.10 1.65 17.66
N HIS A 401 -0.59 2.52 18.39
CA HIS A 401 -1.50 3.49 17.80
C HIS A 401 -0.78 4.48 16.88
N ILE A 402 0.41 4.95 17.26
CA ILE A 402 1.27 5.76 16.39
C ILE A 402 1.65 4.95 15.13
N GLY A 403 2.08 3.69 15.30
CA GLY A 403 2.42 2.80 14.20
C GLY A 403 1.27 2.59 13.22
N ARG A 404 0.04 2.37 13.71
CA ARG A 404 -1.18 2.21 12.90
C ARG A 404 -1.43 3.43 12.01
N MET A 405 -1.28 4.64 12.56
CA MET A 405 -1.40 5.87 11.80
C MET A 405 -0.37 5.95 10.65
N PHE A 406 0.89 5.62 10.94
CA PHE A 406 1.95 5.63 9.92
C PHE A 406 1.80 4.52 8.86
N ILE A 407 1.32 3.33 9.24
CA ILE A 407 1.06 2.22 8.30
C ILE A 407 0.13 2.66 7.18
N ILE A 408 -0.84 3.53 7.45
CA ILE A 408 -1.80 4.04 6.47
C ILE A 408 -1.23 5.20 5.67
N VAL A 409 -0.65 6.21 6.34
CA VAL A 409 -0.23 7.46 5.66
C VAL A 409 1.08 7.32 4.90
N GLN A 410 2.06 6.58 5.41
CA GLN A 410 3.39 6.46 4.79
C GLN A 410 3.35 5.99 3.32
N PRO A 411 2.67 4.87 2.96
CA PRO A 411 2.65 4.41 1.57
C PRO A 411 1.91 5.38 0.65
N CYS A 412 0.86 6.05 1.13
CA CYS A 412 0.13 7.07 0.39
C CYS A 412 1.03 8.26 0.07
N TYR A 413 1.76 8.78 1.06
CA TYR A 413 2.70 9.87 0.89
C TYR A 413 3.81 9.53 -0.11
N GLU A 414 4.41 8.33 0.01
CA GLU A 414 5.45 7.88 -0.93
C GLU A 414 4.92 7.74 -2.35
N ALA A 415 3.74 7.15 -2.52
CA ALA A 415 3.12 6.99 -3.83
C ALA A 415 2.80 8.35 -4.47
N SER A 416 2.21 9.28 -3.72
CA SER A 416 1.92 10.64 -4.20
C SER A 416 3.20 11.42 -4.52
N THR A 417 4.27 11.25 -3.75
CA THR A 417 5.56 11.90 -4.01
C THR A 417 6.21 11.36 -5.28
N LYS A 418 6.18 10.04 -5.49
CA LYS A 418 6.63 9.41 -6.74
C LYS A 418 5.77 9.88 -7.92
N ALA A 419 4.45 9.99 -7.76
CA ALA A 419 3.57 10.53 -8.80
C ALA A 419 3.93 11.98 -9.18
N LYS A 420 4.12 12.87 -8.19
CA LYS A 420 4.58 14.25 -8.41
C LYS A 420 5.95 14.33 -9.11
N THR A 421 6.85 13.40 -8.79
CA THR A 421 8.17 13.31 -9.45
C THR A 421 8.03 13.05 -10.96
N THR A 422 6.97 12.36 -11.40
CA THR A 422 6.67 12.16 -12.83
C THR A 422 6.57 13.49 -13.57
N ALA A 423 5.84 14.45 -13.02
CA ALA A 423 5.67 15.78 -13.62
C ALA A 423 6.98 16.54 -13.74
N VAL A 424 7.85 16.43 -12.72
CA VAL A 424 9.19 17.03 -12.76
C VAL A 424 10.03 16.44 -13.90
N ILE A 425 10.02 15.12 -14.08
CA ILE A 425 10.80 14.46 -15.15
C ILE A 425 10.25 14.82 -16.53
N VAL A 426 8.92 14.83 -16.70
CA VAL A 426 8.29 15.23 -17.98
C VAL A 426 8.59 16.69 -18.31
N SER A 427 8.54 17.59 -17.34
CA SER A 427 8.91 19.00 -17.52
C SER A 427 10.39 19.16 -17.91
N GLN A 428 11.29 18.35 -17.33
CA GLN A 428 12.69 18.32 -17.74
C GLN A 428 12.86 17.85 -19.19
N LEU A 429 12.16 16.79 -19.60
CA LEU A 429 12.18 16.32 -21.00
C LEU A 429 11.69 17.40 -21.97
N LEU A 430 10.61 18.11 -21.63
CA LEU A 430 10.07 19.21 -22.45
C LEU A 430 11.02 20.40 -22.64
N SER A 431 12.03 20.54 -21.79
CA SER A 431 13.02 21.62 -21.94
C SER A 431 14.08 21.35 -23.03
N TRP A 432 14.07 20.16 -23.64
CA TRP A 432 15.09 19.73 -24.59
C TRP A 432 14.67 19.93 -26.04
N ASN A 433 15.64 19.83 -26.95
CA ASN A 433 15.40 19.94 -28.38
C ASN A 433 14.91 18.61 -28.97
N LEU A 434 13.62 18.36 -28.74
CA LEU A 434 12.93 17.13 -29.11
C LEU A 434 12.35 17.17 -30.52
N ASP A 435 12.17 15.99 -31.12
CA ASP A 435 11.33 15.85 -32.31
C ASP A 435 9.88 16.29 -32.03
N SER A 436 9.20 16.83 -33.05
CA SER A 436 7.84 17.37 -32.90
C SER A 436 6.84 16.36 -32.37
N ASP A 437 6.96 15.09 -32.75
CA ASP A 437 6.03 14.05 -32.32
C ASP A 437 6.23 13.69 -30.85
N ILE A 438 7.48 13.57 -30.41
CA ILE A 438 7.86 13.31 -29.01
C ILE A 438 7.42 14.47 -28.12
N ARG A 439 7.70 15.70 -28.55
CA ARG A 439 7.30 16.91 -27.82
C ARG A 439 5.78 16.95 -27.64
N LYS A 440 5.00 16.71 -28.70
CA LYS A 440 3.53 16.67 -28.62
C LYS A 440 3.03 15.63 -27.62
N GLN A 441 3.62 14.42 -27.60
CA GLN A 441 3.25 13.39 -26.61
C GLN A 441 3.57 13.84 -25.18
N LEU A 442 4.72 14.47 -24.94
CA LEU A 442 5.09 14.98 -23.62
C LEU A 442 4.24 16.17 -23.19
N GLU A 443 3.81 17.04 -24.10
CA GLU A 443 2.88 18.12 -23.81
C GLU A 443 1.51 17.56 -23.37
N ILE A 444 0.99 16.55 -24.08
CA ILE A 444 -0.21 15.80 -23.67
C ILE A 444 -0.01 15.18 -22.28
N PHE A 445 1.16 14.56 -22.05
CA PHE A 445 1.45 13.93 -20.76
C PHE A 445 1.50 14.98 -19.64
N SER A 446 2.15 16.11 -19.86
CA SER A 446 2.23 17.22 -18.92
C SER A 446 0.85 17.75 -18.56
N LEU A 447 -0.04 17.93 -19.55
CA LEU A 447 -1.43 18.33 -19.32
C LEU A 447 -2.18 17.27 -18.50
N GLN A 448 -2.00 15.98 -18.79
CA GLN A 448 -2.62 14.92 -18.00
C GLN A 448 -2.13 14.92 -16.55
N LEU A 449 -0.83 15.13 -16.32
CA LEU A 449 -0.23 15.20 -14.98
C LEU A 449 -0.76 16.39 -14.18
N LEU A 450 -1.05 17.51 -14.85
CA LEU A 450 -1.67 18.68 -14.25
C LEU A 450 -3.15 18.45 -13.90
N HIS A 451 -3.92 17.83 -14.80
CA HIS A 451 -5.37 17.69 -14.66
C HIS A 451 -5.82 16.43 -13.90
N ARG A 452 -4.96 15.44 -13.71
CA ARG A 452 -5.25 14.22 -12.95
C ARG A 452 -4.31 14.05 -11.76
N PRO A 453 -4.31 14.99 -10.79
CA PRO A 453 -3.48 14.86 -9.60
C PRO A 453 -3.91 13.61 -8.81
N ILE A 454 -2.92 12.94 -8.23
CA ILE A 454 -3.17 11.75 -7.42
C ILE A 454 -3.41 12.19 -5.99
N ASP A 455 -4.54 11.73 -5.45
CA ASP A 455 -4.93 11.96 -4.09
C ASP A 455 -5.46 10.66 -3.48
N PHE A 456 -4.87 10.24 -2.37
CA PHE A 456 -5.40 9.16 -1.55
C PHE A 456 -6.25 9.80 -0.47
N SER A 457 -7.54 9.51 -0.46
CA SER A 457 -8.47 10.16 0.46
C SER A 457 -9.45 9.18 1.09
N ALA A 458 -9.91 9.54 2.28
CA ALA A 458 -10.96 8.81 2.98
C ALA A 458 -12.32 9.45 2.65
N CYS A 459 -13.13 8.78 1.83
CA CYS A 459 -14.46 9.26 1.41
C CYS A 459 -14.47 10.67 0.80
N GLY A 460 -13.34 11.18 0.30
CA GLY A 460 -13.21 12.57 -0.15
C GLY A 460 -13.25 13.63 0.97
N LEU A 461 -13.27 13.24 2.24
CA LEU A 461 -13.32 14.15 3.39
C LEU A 461 -11.96 14.78 3.69
N PHE A 462 -10.89 13.99 3.62
CA PHE A 462 -9.52 14.45 3.82
C PHE A 462 -8.52 13.55 3.07
N SER A 463 -7.39 14.14 2.71
CA SER A 463 -6.25 13.47 2.09
C SER A 463 -5.38 12.76 3.13
N LEU A 464 -4.81 11.61 2.75
CA LEU A 464 -3.96 10.76 3.58
C LEU A 464 -2.49 11.12 3.33
N ASP A 465 -2.09 12.29 3.81
CA ASP A 465 -0.75 12.84 3.64
C ASP A 465 -0.11 13.25 4.98
N ARG A 466 1.05 13.93 4.92
CA ARG A 466 1.74 14.43 6.12
C ARG A 466 0.95 15.52 6.85
N SER A 467 0.10 16.26 6.15
CA SER A 467 -0.74 17.30 6.75
C SER A 467 -1.73 16.67 7.74
N LEU A 468 -2.29 15.51 7.39
CA LEU A 468 -3.14 14.73 8.30
C LEU A 468 -2.40 14.35 9.59
N VAL A 469 -1.15 13.90 9.49
CA VAL A 469 -0.35 13.55 10.69
C VAL A 469 -0.13 14.77 11.56
N THR A 470 0.27 15.91 10.99
CA THR A 470 0.43 17.16 11.76
C THR A 470 -0.87 17.64 12.40
N SER A 471 -2.00 17.51 11.71
CA SER A 471 -3.33 17.86 12.23
C SER A 471 -3.73 16.95 13.41
N ILE A 472 -3.48 15.65 13.30
CA ILE A 472 -3.73 14.70 14.40
C ILE A 472 -2.83 14.99 15.59
N VAL A 473 -1.53 15.24 15.39
CA VAL A 473 -0.61 15.58 16.49
C VAL A 473 -1.06 16.86 17.20
N GLY A 474 -1.48 17.89 16.46
CA GLY A 474 -2.03 19.12 17.05
C GLY A 474 -3.33 18.89 17.82
N SER A 475 -4.25 18.09 17.25
CA SER A 475 -5.51 17.72 17.92
C SER A 475 -5.26 16.93 19.20
N VAL A 476 -4.42 15.90 19.13
CA VAL A 476 -4.03 15.06 20.29
C VAL A 476 -3.44 15.93 21.40
N THR A 477 -2.50 16.81 21.06
CA THR A 477 -1.87 17.71 22.04
C THR A 477 -2.91 18.61 22.70
N THR A 478 -3.80 19.21 21.91
CA THR A 478 -4.85 20.11 22.40
C THR A 478 -5.81 19.39 23.35
N TYR A 479 -6.32 18.22 22.94
CA TYR A 479 -7.23 17.44 23.77
C TYR A 479 -6.55 16.90 25.05
N LEU A 480 -5.29 16.47 24.98
CA LEU A 480 -4.55 16.05 26.17
C LEU A 480 -4.39 17.20 27.17
N VAL A 481 -4.02 18.41 26.71
CA VAL A 481 -3.92 19.58 27.58
C VAL A 481 -5.27 19.88 28.25
N ILE A 482 -6.36 19.87 27.47
CA ILE A 482 -7.71 20.09 27.98
C ILE A 482 -8.08 19.05 29.05
N LEU A 483 -7.89 17.76 28.76
CA LEU A 483 -8.21 16.68 29.68
C LEU A 483 -7.40 16.76 30.99
N ILE A 484 -6.12 17.10 30.90
CA ILE A 484 -5.26 17.27 32.09
C ILE A 484 -5.71 18.47 32.92
N GLN A 485 -6.11 19.57 32.29
CA GLN A 485 -6.61 20.76 32.99
C GLN A 485 -7.92 20.47 33.72
N PHE A 486 -8.86 19.79 33.06
CA PHE A 486 -10.12 19.38 33.69
C PHE A 486 -9.89 18.43 34.86
N GLN A 487 -9.03 17.42 34.71
CA GLN A 487 -8.70 16.50 35.81
C GLN A 487 -8.16 17.25 37.04
N LYS A 488 -7.22 18.19 36.86
CA LYS A 488 -6.66 18.98 37.96
C LYS A 488 -7.71 19.87 38.64
N ALA A 489 -8.63 20.44 37.86
CA ALA A 489 -9.70 21.28 38.39
C ALA A 489 -10.67 20.45 39.25
N ASP A 490 -11.02 19.25 38.80
CA ASP A 490 -11.88 18.31 39.55
C ASP A 490 -11.19 17.85 40.84
N ASP A 491 -9.91 17.46 40.80
CA ASP A 491 -9.15 17.05 42.00
C ASP A 491 -9.08 18.18 43.05
N THR A 492 -8.94 19.44 42.59
CA THR A 492 -8.92 20.62 43.48
C THR A 492 -10.29 20.87 44.10
N LYS A 493 -11.36 20.69 43.34
CA LYS A 493 -12.74 20.88 43.80
C LYS A 493 -13.11 19.84 44.86
N ASP A 494 -12.80 18.56 44.61
CA ASP A 494 -13.04 17.47 45.56
C ASP A 494 -12.29 17.72 46.89
N THR A 495 -11.04 18.16 46.82
CA THR A 495 -10.24 18.52 48.01
C THR A 495 -10.91 19.64 48.81
N ASN A 496 -11.42 20.67 48.14
CA ASN A 496 -12.10 21.80 48.79
C ASN A 496 -13.43 21.38 49.44
N ASP A 497 -14.19 20.47 48.82
CA ASP A 497 -15.46 20.00 49.37
C ASP A 497 -15.24 19.07 50.58
N ILE A 498 -14.19 18.23 50.58
CA ILE A 498 -13.75 17.47 51.76
C ILE A 498 -13.38 18.43 52.91
N LEU A 499 -12.58 19.46 52.63
CA LEU A 499 -12.18 20.45 53.64
C LEU A 499 -13.39 21.20 54.23
N LYS A 500 -14.38 21.57 53.41
CA LYS A 500 -15.63 22.18 53.89
C LYS A 500 -16.42 21.23 54.79
N ASN A 501 -16.59 19.96 54.38
CA ASN A 501 -17.30 18.95 55.17
C ASN A 501 -16.62 18.69 56.53
N ALA A 502 -15.30 18.57 56.55
CA ALA A 502 -14.53 18.40 57.77
C ALA A 502 -14.67 19.61 58.71
N THR A 503 -14.61 20.83 58.16
CA THR A 503 -14.78 22.07 58.93
C THR A 503 -16.19 22.17 59.54
N GLN A 504 -17.23 21.78 58.79
CA GLN A 504 -18.60 21.73 59.30
C GLN A 504 -18.77 20.69 60.41
N LEU A 505 -18.16 19.51 60.29
CA LEU A 505 -18.16 18.48 61.34
C LEU A 505 -17.52 18.99 62.63
N ILE A 506 -16.34 19.62 62.54
CA ILE A 506 -15.65 20.20 63.70
C ILE A 506 -16.52 21.27 64.36
N ARG A 507 -17.13 22.15 63.56
CA ARG A 507 -18.05 23.18 64.06
C ARG A 507 -19.22 22.55 64.81
N ASN A 508 -19.88 21.55 64.24
CA ASN A 508 -21.01 20.87 64.88
C ASN A 508 -20.59 20.20 66.20
N VAL A 509 -19.46 19.49 66.24
CA VAL A 509 -18.93 18.87 67.47
C VAL A 509 -18.63 19.92 68.54
N SER A 510 -18.05 21.07 68.16
CA SER A 510 -17.78 22.17 69.10
C SER A 510 -19.07 22.76 69.69
N THR A 511 -20.13 22.87 68.88
CA THR A 511 -21.45 23.34 69.35
C THR A 511 -22.07 22.34 70.32
N PHE A 512 -22.01 21.04 70.04
CA PHE A 512 -22.46 19.99 70.96
C PHE A 512 -21.70 20.01 72.28
N ARG A 513 -20.37 20.16 72.25
CA ARG A 513 -19.55 20.26 73.46
C ARG A 513 -19.92 21.47 74.33
N ASN A 514 -20.22 22.62 73.72
CA ASN A 514 -20.66 23.80 74.45
C ASN A 514 -22.04 23.61 75.09
N ILE A 515 -22.96 22.91 74.42
CA ILE A 515 -24.28 22.55 74.98
C ILE A 515 -24.13 21.58 76.15
N ASP A 516 -23.26 20.57 76.06
CA ASP A 516 -22.99 19.63 77.15
C ASP A 516 -22.34 20.31 78.37
N ILE A 517 -21.44 21.28 78.16
CA ILE A 517 -20.86 22.08 79.24
C ILE A 517 -21.95 22.92 79.93
N LEU A 518 -22.82 23.57 79.15
CA LEU A 518 -23.94 24.35 79.69
C LEU A 518 -24.90 23.48 80.51
N ARG A 519 -25.21 22.26 80.03
CA ARG A 519 -26.06 21.30 80.74
C ARG A 519 -25.46 20.76 82.04
N LYS A 520 -24.13 20.69 82.16
CA LYS A 520 -23.44 20.30 83.40
C LYS A 520 -23.29 21.46 84.39
N SER A 521 -23.49 22.70 83.95
CA SER A 521 -23.39 23.91 84.79
C SER A 521 -24.73 24.38 85.38
N THR A 522 -25.83 23.77 84.96
CA THR A 522 -27.18 23.87 85.54
C THR A 522 -27.47 22.63 86.36
#